data_AF-F4KZD1-F1
#
_entry.id   AF-F4KZD1-F1
#
_cell.length_a   1.000
_cell.length_b   1.000
_cell.length_c   1.000
_cell.angle_alpha   90.00
_cell.angle_beta   90.00
_cell.angle_gamma   90.00
#
_symmetry.space_group_name_H-M   'P 1'
#
loop_
_entity.id
_entity.type
_entity.pdbx_description
1 polymer ?
#
loop_
_entity_poly.entity_id
_entity_poly.type
_entity_poly.pdbx_seq_one_letter_code
_entity_poly.pdbx_strand_id
1 'polypeptide(L)'
;MEKLKRWLYAIAIAIFSALLVAFAYDIEQGTPIGLSSTQAGRQEMLMAVAGALGVKGSVVVAVLATGVGLYYAIRQHFKKS
;
A
#
# COMPACT_ATOMS: atom_id res chain seq x y z
N MET A 1 19.50 -7.95 12.54
CA MET A 1 19.31 -6.81 11.61
C MET A 1 18.35 -7.14 10.46
N GLU A 2 18.54 -8.22 9.69
CA GLU A 2 17.68 -8.52 8.52
C GLU A 2 16.21 -8.78 8.85
N LYS A 3 15.91 -9.50 9.93
CA LYS A 3 14.52 -9.80 10.34
C LYS A 3 13.72 -8.54 10.68
N LEU A 4 14.33 -7.56 11.35
CA LEU A 4 13.69 -6.30 11.72
C LEU A 4 13.36 -5.45 10.48
N LYS A 5 14.30 -5.34 9.53
CA LYS A 5 14.07 -4.66 8.25
C LYS A 5 12.92 -5.31 7.47
N ARG A 6 12.81 -6.64 7.51
CA ARG A 6 11.72 -7.41 6.88
C ARG A 6 10.34 -7.10 7.45
N TRP A 7 10.21 -7.08 8.76
CA TRP A 7 8.97 -6.70 9.42
C TRP A 7 8.61 -5.25 9.11
N LEU A 8 9.60 -4.36 9.04
CA LEU A 8 9.41 -2.97 8.64
C LEU A 8 8.86 -2.85 7.21
N TYR A 9 9.39 -3.63 6.26
CA TYR A 9 8.86 -3.66 4.89
C TYR A 9 7.45 -4.23 4.81
N ALA A 10 7.15 -5.29 5.57
CA ALA A 10 5.80 -5.85 5.62
C ALA A 10 4.78 -4.83 6.15
N ILE A 11 5.14 -4.10 7.22
CA ILE A 11 4.31 -3.04 7.78
C ILE A 11 4.16 -1.88 6.79
N ALA A 12 5.24 -1.48 6.11
CA ALA A 12 5.19 -0.43 5.10
C ALA A 12 4.27 -0.81 3.92
N ILE A 13 4.33 -2.05 3.43
CA ILE A 13 3.47 -2.57 2.37
C ILE A 13 2.00 -2.59 2.83
N ALA A 14 1.73 -3.00 4.07
CA ALA A 14 0.38 -3.01 4.62
C ALA A 14 -0.21 -1.61 4.72
N ILE A 15 0.55 -0.64 5.26
CA ILE A 15 0.13 0.76 5.36
C ILE A 15 -0.10 1.36 3.97
N PHE A 16 0.82 1.13 3.03
CA PHE A 16 0.69 1.61 1.66
C PHE A 16 -0.58 1.05 0.98
N SER A 17 -0.82 -0.25 1.14
CA SER A 17 -1.99 -0.93 0.57
C SER A 17 -3.30 -0.39 1.15
N ALA A 18 -3.36 -0.19 2.46
CA ALA A 18 -4.53 0.37 3.13
C ALA A 18 -4.83 1.81 2.67
N LEU A 19 -3.79 2.65 2.59
CA LEU A 19 -3.93 4.04 2.13
C LEU A 19 -4.36 4.13 0.67
N LEU A 20 -3.83 3.27 -0.20
CA LEU A 20 -4.21 3.24 -1.62
C LEU A 20 -5.71 2.94 -1.80
N VAL A 21 -6.22 1.94 -1.07
CA VAL A 21 -7.65 1.57 -1.10
C VAL A 21 -8.51 2.67 -0.48
N ALA A 22 -8.09 3.25 0.64
CA ALA A 22 -8.81 4.34 1.29
C ALA A 22 -8.93 5.57 0.38
N PHE A 23 -7.84 6.00 -0.26
CA PHE A 23 -7.89 7.11 -1.20
C PHE A 23 -8.75 6.81 -2.44
N ALA A 24 -8.69 5.59 -2.97
CA ALA A 24 -9.55 5.22 -4.09
C ALA A 24 -11.03 5.29 -3.71
N TYR A 25 -11.37 4.85 -2.49
CA TYR A 25 -12.72 4.91 -1.95
C TYR A 25 -13.18 6.35 -1.73
N ASP A 26 -12.33 7.19 -1.13
CA ASP A 26 -12.65 8.61 -0.92
C ASP A 26 -12.82 9.36 -2.25
N ILE A 27 -11.98 9.08 -3.26
CA ILE A 27 -12.14 9.65 -4.61
C ILE A 27 -13.47 9.22 -5.23
N GLU A 28 -13.85 7.94 -5.09
CA GLU A 28 -15.11 7.42 -5.64
C GLU A 28 -16.35 7.99 -4.92
N GLN A 29 -16.25 8.31 -3.64
CA GLN A 29 -17.31 8.97 -2.87
C GLN A 29 -17.32 10.50 -3.00
N GLY A 30 -16.34 11.08 -3.70
CA GLY A 30 -16.19 12.52 -3.81
C GLY A 30 -15.83 13.20 -2.49
N THR A 31 -15.25 12.47 -1.52
CA THR A 31 -14.83 13.03 -0.24
C THR A 31 -13.59 13.91 -0.44
N PRO A 32 -13.58 15.15 0.11
CA PRO A 32 -12.43 16.02 -0.02
C PRO A 32 -11.26 15.49 0.82
N ILE A 33 -10.21 15.05 0.12
CA ILE A 33 -8.96 14.59 0.75
C ILE A 33 -8.10 15.81 1.09
N GLY A 34 -7.92 16.08 2.39
CA GLY A 34 -7.04 17.13 2.87
C GLY A 34 -5.57 16.82 2.56
N LEU A 35 -4.92 17.68 1.76
CA LEU A 35 -3.49 17.56 1.49
C LEU A 35 -2.67 17.91 2.72
N SER A 36 -1.79 17.01 3.14
CA SER A 36 -0.77 17.27 4.14
C SER A 36 0.31 18.18 3.54
N SER A 37 0.45 19.40 4.05
CA SER A 37 1.43 20.40 3.58
C SER A 37 2.88 19.86 3.49
N THR A 38 3.25 18.91 4.36
CA THR A 38 4.62 18.34 4.43
C THR A 38 4.86 17.19 3.45
N GLN A 39 3.82 16.59 2.87
CA GLN A 39 3.93 15.43 1.96
C GLN A 39 3.04 15.53 0.71
N ALA A 40 2.58 16.74 0.38
CA ALA A 40 1.60 17.01 -0.66
C ALA A 40 1.90 16.28 -1.98
N GLY A 41 3.13 16.37 -2.51
CA GLY A 41 3.47 15.72 -3.79
C GLY A 41 3.42 14.18 -3.76
N ARG A 42 3.71 13.54 -2.61
CA ARG A 42 3.57 12.08 -2.48
C ARG A 42 2.10 11.67 -2.37
N GLN A 43 1.31 12.50 -1.70
CA GLN A 43 -0.12 12.27 -1.54
C GLN A 43 -0.87 12.46 -2.86
N GLU A 44 -0.53 13.48 -3.64
CA GLU A 44 -1.05 13.71 -5.00
C GLU A 44 -0.76 12.53 -5.93
N MET A 45 0.47 11.99 -5.90
CA MET A 45 0.82 10.83 -6.71
C MET A 45 0.02 9.59 -6.31
N LEU A 46 -0.18 9.37 -5.01
CA LEU A 46 -1.02 8.30 -4.48
C LEU A 46 -2.49 8.47 -4.89
N MET A 47 -3.02 9.69 -4.82
CA MET A 47 -4.37 10.01 -5.26
C MET A 47 -4.54 9.84 -6.78
N ALA A 48 -3.54 10.23 -7.57
CA ALA A 48 -3.55 10.03 -9.03
C ALA A 48 -3.57 8.54 -9.39
N VAL A 49 -2.74 7.73 -8.72
CA VAL A 49 -2.70 6.28 -8.92
C VAL A 49 -4.02 5.63 -8.45
N ALA A 50 -4.54 6.03 -7.30
CA ALA A 50 -5.82 5.56 -6.76
C ALA A 50 -7.00 5.93 -7.67
N GLY A 51 -7.02 7.15 -8.20
CA GLY A 51 -8.04 7.62 -9.13
C GLY A 51 -7.98 6.92 -10.49
N ALA A 52 -6.77 6.68 -11.02
CA ALA A 52 -6.58 5.93 -12.27
C ALA A 52 -6.98 4.45 -12.16
N LEU A 53 -6.73 3.83 -10.99
CA LEU A 53 -7.08 2.44 -10.72
C LEU A 53 -8.54 2.24 -10.28
N GLY A 54 -9.16 3.26 -9.69
CA GLY A 54 -10.42 3.15 -8.95
C GLY A 54 -10.32 2.20 -7.75
N VAL A 55 -11.42 2.02 -7.00
CA VAL A 55 -11.44 1.16 -5.81
C VAL A 55 -11.09 -0.29 -6.17
N LYS A 56 -11.67 -0.81 -7.24
CA LYS A 56 -11.45 -2.21 -7.67
C LYS A 56 -10.00 -2.49 -8.06
N GLY A 57 -9.37 -1.60 -8.84
CA GLY A 57 -7.96 -1.74 -9.21
C GLY A 57 -7.03 -1.58 -8.00
N SER A 58 -7.35 -0.66 -7.10
CA SER A 58 -6.58 -0.43 -5.87
C SER A 58 -6.63 -1.63 -4.92
N VAL A 59 -7.78 -2.28 -4.78
CA VAL A 59 -7.94 -3.53 -4.00
C VAL A 59 -7.12 -4.67 -4.63
N VAL A 60 -7.13 -4.83 -5.96
CA VAL A 60 -6.32 -5.87 -6.63
C VAL A 60 -4.83 -5.65 -6.37
N VAL A 61 -4.34 -4.41 -6.50
CA VAL A 61 -2.93 -4.07 -6.22
C VAL A 61 -2.58 -4.31 -4.75
N ALA A 62 -3.47 -3.95 -3.82
CA ALA A 62 -3.28 -4.20 -2.38
C ALA A 62 -3.16 -5.70 -2.06
N VAL A 63 -4.03 -6.53 -2.65
CA VAL A 63 -3.99 -7.98 -2.45
C VAL A 63 -2.72 -8.58 -3.04
N LEU A 64 -2.31 -8.16 -4.24
CA LEU A 64 -1.07 -8.64 -4.86
C LEU A 64 0.17 -8.22 -4.06
N ALA A 65 0.25 -6.96 -3.64
CA ALA A 65 1.38 -6.45 -2.86
C ALA A 65 1.50 -7.17 -1.51
N THR A 66 0.37 -7.37 -0.82
CA THR A 66 0.32 -8.09 0.45
C THR A 66 0.66 -9.56 0.27
N GLY A 67 0.07 -10.24 -0.72
CA GLY A 67 0.32 -11.65 -1.00
C GLY A 67 1.76 -11.94 -1.40
N VAL A 68 2.35 -11.13 -2.27
CA VAL A 68 3.76 -11.25 -2.67
C VAL A 68 4.67 -10.95 -1.49
N GLY A 69 4.37 -9.92 -0.70
CA GLY A 69 5.11 -9.59 0.53
C GLY A 69 5.11 -10.74 1.54
N LEU A 70 3.96 -11.36 1.77
CA LEU A 70 3.81 -12.52 2.66
C LEU A 70 4.56 -13.74 2.12
N TYR A 71 4.41 -14.04 0.82
CA TYR A 71 5.08 -15.15 0.16
C TYR A 71 6.61 -15.04 0.28
N TYR A 72 7.15 -13.84 0.03
CA TYR A 72 8.59 -13.58 0.22
C TYR A 72 9.01 -13.73 1.68
N ALA A 73 8.21 -13.23 2.63
CA ALA A 73 8.48 -13.38 4.05
C ALA A 73 8.57 -14.86 4.46
N ILE A 74 7.57 -15.67 4.06
CA ILE A 74 7.44 -17.10 4.38
C ILE A 74 8.50 -17.96 3.67
N ARG A 75 8.67 -17.82 2.35
CA ARG A 75 9.60 -18.65 1.55
C ARG A 75 11.03 -18.58 2.08
N GLN A 76 11.46 -17.39 2.51
CA GLN A 76 12.81 -17.21 3.06
C GLN A 76 12.92 -17.62 4.54
N HIS A 77 11.79 -17.75 5.25
CA HIS A 77 11.74 -18.38 6.58
C HIS A 77 12.01 -19.89 6.47
N PHE A 78 11.52 -20.54 5.42
CA PHE A 78 11.78 -21.96 5.14
C PHE A 78 13.14 -22.22 4.47
N LYS A 79 13.69 -21.29 3.68
CA LYS A 79 15.01 -21.46 3.04
C LYS A 79 16.20 -21.27 4.01
N LYS A 80 15.94 -20.85 5.25
CA LYS A 80 16.98 -20.61 6.27
C LYS A 80 16.89 -21.61 7.44
N SER A 81 16.16 -22.71 7.27
CA SER A 81 16.13 -23.85 8.20
C SER A 81 17.01 -24.98 7.71
#